data_AF-A0A371QK46-F1
#
_entry.id   AF-A0A371QK46-F1
#
_cell.length_a   1.000
_cell.length_b   1.000
_cell.length_c   1.000
_cell.angle_alpha   90.00
_cell.angle_beta   90.00
_cell.angle_gamma   90.00
#
_symmetry.space_group_name_H-M   'P 1'
#
loop_
_entity.id
_entity.type
_entity.pdbx_description
1 polymer ?
#
loop_
_entity_poly.entity_id
_entity_poly.type
_entity_poly.pdbx_seq_one_letter_code
_entity_poly.pdbx_strand_id
1 'polypeptide(L)'
;MIFAQLLQYKPQLLTYCIKLSVLLIGITLAISPKLKGADSPKLILIHMDAVSIEVIREEIQAGNLPNIETHFKEQGLLERAITYYPSKTPFIISNIRQAIPSSEGALVGWEIPGFEDEQSYNLVDSFLTMAFSKHRPARANLFYGLPLTNKLNRPALMNTLDLFDDYPVIEFYWYAIDTFGHFYGKEGYLEKLYEFDSAIGAYMSKLDDDINIIIYSDHGMVFGEGIEIESHINELFSDQVKTFSYPSIYLHDLSEIDEVAQSIARETELDFTFYLLDEVSVIGYSEESKLYFDYRDNSIRYRFEGDDPFKYYENGYEGEYLTADEWLLFSAELDYPATPIKVYTYLLNPNSGDIVTSFNNQKFAKTFYSSMGNHGGFSATDVLVPVLVSGPDVDYIGDFEVLWLQELFNEVQDFEFQQNPARDKHYLSSRYNFRRNQTHLTASISPVYRTNFGADLTFDSSGEYSFDTVWGRYDLYRSYLTRLWFGAGIDFRKEDTVGVLSLKHELRIRRFTARTTLDTSGFHRLTFGYRITPHLTAELNNFTGFGFRFSL
;
A
#
# COMPACT_ATOMS: atom_id res chain seq x y z
N MET A 1 -1.80 -29.28 -40.80
CA MET A 1 -1.11 -30.55 -41.17
C MET A 1 -0.39 -31.21 -40.00
N ILE A 2 0.31 -30.47 -39.13
CA ILE A 2 0.98 -30.98 -37.91
C ILE A 2 -0.02 -31.52 -36.86
N PHE A 3 -1.23 -30.96 -36.79
CA PHE A 3 -2.31 -31.42 -35.89
C PHE A 3 -2.89 -32.80 -36.26
N ALA A 4 -2.80 -33.21 -37.52
CA ALA A 4 -3.30 -34.51 -37.99
C ALA A 4 -2.30 -35.66 -37.76
N GLN A 5 -1.00 -35.35 -37.65
CA GLN A 5 0.05 -36.33 -37.30
C GLN A 5 0.18 -36.56 -35.79
N LEU A 6 -0.35 -35.66 -34.95
CA LEU A 6 -0.35 -35.78 -33.48
C LEU A 6 -1.31 -36.86 -32.94
N LEU A 7 -2.28 -37.32 -33.73
CA LEU A 7 -3.27 -38.34 -33.34
C LEU A 7 -2.85 -39.79 -33.68
N GLN A 8 -1.69 -40.00 -34.32
CA GLN A 8 -1.23 -41.32 -34.75
C GLN A 8 -0.37 -42.07 -33.73
N TYR A 9 -0.04 -41.48 -32.57
CA TYR A 9 0.76 -42.12 -31.52
C TYR A 9 -0.11 -42.64 -30.35
N LYS A 10 -0.13 -43.97 -30.21
CA LYS A 10 -0.67 -44.82 -29.12
C LYS A 10 -1.81 -44.19 -28.29
N PRO A 11 -3.08 -44.28 -28.75
CA PRO A 11 -4.27 -43.83 -27.99
C PRO A 11 -4.37 -44.44 -26.59
N GLN A 12 -3.73 -45.59 -26.35
CA GLN A 12 -3.68 -46.27 -25.06
C GLN A 12 -2.90 -45.44 -24.00
N LEU A 13 -1.80 -44.79 -24.36
CA LEU A 13 -0.97 -44.03 -23.42
C LEU A 13 -1.67 -42.73 -22.97
N LEU A 14 -2.30 -42.04 -23.94
CA LEU A 14 -3.16 -40.89 -23.66
C LEU A 14 -4.33 -41.28 -22.75
N THR A 15 -4.94 -42.44 -22.99
CA THR A 15 -6.02 -42.97 -22.16
C THR A 15 -5.56 -43.32 -20.74
N TYR A 16 -4.34 -43.86 -20.57
CA TYR A 16 -3.75 -44.12 -19.25
C TYR A 16 -3.45 -42.82 -18.49
N CYS A 17 -2.87 -41.82 -19.14
CA CYS A 17 -2.65 -40.50 -18.54
C CYS A 17 -3.96 -39.86 -18.09
N ILE A 18 -5.03 -39.95 -18.91
CA ILE A 18 -6.36 -39.44 -18.54
C ILE A 18 -6.91 -40.22 -17.34
N LYS A 19 -6.86 -41.55 -17.34
CA LYS A 19 -7.38 -42.39 -16.24
C LYS A 19 -6.62 -42.18 -14.92
N LEU A 20 -5.29 -42.10 -14.97
CA LEU A 20 -4.48 -41.86 -13.77
C LEU A 20 -4.70 -40.44 -13.22
N SER A 21 -4.84 -39.45 -14.10
CA SER A 21 -5.18 -38.08 -13.70
C SER A 21 -6.56 -38.03 -13.04
N VAL A 22 -7.56 -38.72 -13.60
CA VAL A 22 -8.91 -38.81 -13.01
C VAL A 22 -8.90 -39.51 -11.65
N LEU A 23 -8.13 -40.59 -11.50
CA LEU A 23 -8.00 -41.30 -10.23
C LEU A 23 -7.33 -40.43 -9.14
N LEU A 24 -6.25 -39.74 -9.49
CA LEU A 24 -5.55 -38.82 -8.58
C LEU A 24 -6.41 -37.59 -8.24
N ILE A 25 -7.18 -37.06 -9.20
CA ILE A 25 -8.18 -36.02 -8.95
C ILE A 25 -9.21 -36.53 -7.94
N GLY A 26 -9.72 -37.76 -8.10
CA GLY A 26 -10.66 -38.38 -7.16
C GLY A 26 -10.10 -38.54 -5.74
N ILE A 27 -8.84 -38.97 -5.61
CA ILE A 27 -8.15 -39.08 -4.32
C ILE A 27 -7.94 -37.69 -3.69
N THR A 28 -7.54 -36.70 -4.48
CA THR A 28 -7.25 -35.34 -3.97
C THR A 28 -8.55 -34.60 -3.57
N LEU A 29 -9.64 -34.81 -4.30
CA LEU A 29 -10.98 -34.34 -3.93
C LEU A 29 -11.49 -35.00 -2.63
N ALA A 30 -11.18 -36.28 -2.40
CA ALA A 30 -11.60 -37.00 -1.21
C ALA A 30 -10.85 -36.58 0.07
N ILE A 31 -9.65 -36.02 -0.06
CA ILE A 31 -8.81 -35.59 1.06
C ILE A 31 -8.94 -34.07 1.33
N SER A 32 -9.59 -33.33 0.44
CA SER A 32 -9.77 -31.89 0.61
C SER A 32 -10.89 -31.60 1.62
N PRO A 33 -10.60 -30.96 2.78
CA PRO A 33 -11.67 -30.47 3.63
C PRO A 33 -12.53 -29.48 2.82
N LYS A 34 -13.86 -29.52 3.04
CA LYS A 34 -14.77 -28.51 2.49
C LYS A 34 -14.26 -27.13 2.94
N LEU A 35 -13.78 -26.32 1.99
CA LEU A 35 -13.46 -24.92 2.22
C LEU A 35 -14.76 -24.23 2.65
N LYS A 36 -14.86 -23.89 3.94
CA LYS A 36 -15.76 -22.84 4.42
C LYS A 36 -15.15 -21.52 3.93
N GLY A 37 -15.84 -20.82 3.05
CA GLY A 37 -15.39 -19.49 2.61
C GLY A 37 -16.38 -18.76 1.71
N ALA A 38 -17.65 -19.17 1.68
CA ALA A 38 -18.61 -18.61 0.73
C ALA A 38 -19.32 -17.33 1.22
N ASP A 39 -19.20 -16.96 2.50
CA ASP A 39 -20.10 -15.96 3.10
C ASP A 39 -19.40 -14.78 3.80
N SER A 40 -18.09 -14.60 3.66
CA SER A 40 -17.39 -13.42 4.21
C SER A 40 -17.39 -12.28 3.17
N PRO A 41 -17.80 -11.06 3.55
CA PRO A 41 -17.80 -9.92 2.62
C PRO A 41 -16.37 -9.64 2.15
N LYS A 42 -16.23 -9.27 0.88
CA LYS A 42 -14.94 -9.02 0.24
C LYS A 42 -14.71 -7.52 0.09
N LEU A 43 -13.48 -7.10 0.29
CA LEU A 43 -13.08 -5.70 0.22
C LEU A 43 -11.72 -5.54 -0.46
N ILE A 44 -11.61 -4.58 -1.37
CA ILE A 44 -10.33 -4.02 -1.78
C ILE A 44 -10.22 -2.58 -1.29
N LEU A 45 -9.17 -2.31 -0.51
CA LEU A 45 -8.76 -0.95 -0.19
C LEU A 45 -7.64 -0.54 -1.13
N ILE A 46 -7.82 0.58 -1.80
CA ILE A 46 -6.82 1.17 -2.69
C ILE A 46 -6.36 2.50 -2.08
N HIS A 47 -5.12 2.53 -1.62
CA HIS A 47 -4.45 3.76 -1.25
C HIS A 47 -3.93 4.46 -2.50
N MET A 48 -4.43 5.67 -2.75
CA MET A 48 -4.03 6.56 -3.83
C MET A 48 -3.15 7.67 -3.25
N ASP A 49 -1.84 7.54 -3.39
CA ASP A 49 -0.88 8.40 -2.66
C ASP A 49 -0.88 9.85 -3.16
N ALA A 50 -0.91 10.81 -2.23
CA ALA A 50 -0.80 12.25 -2.43
C ALA A 50 -1.89 12.95 -3.29
N VAL A 51 -3.16 12.56 -3.16
CA VAL A 51 -4.26 13.17 -3.91
C VAL A 51 -5.22 13.90 -3.00
N SER A 52 -5.34 15.22 -3.17
CA SER A 52 -6.35 16.03 -2.48
C SER A 52 -7.71 15.95 -3.18
N ILE A 53 -8.78 16.23 -2.43
CA ILE A 53 -10.12 16.32 -3.02
C ILE A 53 -10.23 17.44 -4.05
N GLU A 54 -9.49 18.54 -3.86
CA GLU A 54 -9.47 19.69 -4.76
C GLU A 54 -9.05 19.26 -6.17
N VAL A 55 -7.98 18.48 -6.28
CA VAL A 55 -7.51 17.92 -7.55
C VAL A 55 -8.57 17.02 -8.17
N ILE A 56 -9.23 16.15 -7.39
CA ILE A 56 -10.30 15.29 -7.92
C ILE A 56 -11.44 16.13 -8.49
N ARG A 57 -11.89 17.18 -7.78
CA ARG A 57 -12.96 18.07 -8.24
C ARG A 57 -12.57 18.81 -9.52
N GLU A 58 -11.38 19.42 -9.54
CA GLU A 58 -10.86 20.15 -10.71
C GLU A 58 -10.79 19.25 -11.95
N GLU A 59 -10.23 18.05 -11.80
CA GLU A 59 -9.99 17.16 -12.92
C GLU A 59 -11.25 16.40 -13.38
N ILE A 60 -12.22 16.15 -12.50
CA ILE A 60 -13.58 15.73 -12.89
C ILE A 60 -14.27 16.85 -13.69
N GLN A 61 -14.22 18.09 -13.20
CA GLN A 61 -14.84 19.23 -13.89
C GLN A 61 -14.21 19.48 -15.27
N ALA A 62 -12.90 19.23 -15.41
CA ALA A 62 -12.19 19.29 -16.67
C ALA A 62 -12.47 18.11 -17.61
N GLY A 63 -13.12 17.04 -17.13
CA GLY A 63 -13.41 15.82 -17.89
C GLY A 63 -12.21 14.87 -18.04
N ASN A 64 -11.18 15.02 -17.19
CA ASN A 64 -9.95 14.24 -17.25
C ASN A 64 -10.00 12.95 -16.39
N LEU A 65 -10.98 12.83 -15.48
CA LEU A 65 -11.20 11.64 -14.63
C LEU A 65 -12.55 10.94 -14.92
N PRO A 66 -12.80 10.48 -16.16
CA PRO A 66 -14.10 9.95 -16.54
C PRO A 66 -14.48 8.66 -15.80
N ASN A 67 -13.52 7.83 -15.39
CA ASN A 67 -13.84 6.57 -14.71
C ASN A 67 -14.18 6.81 -13.24
N ILE A 68 -13.43 7.68 -12.55
CA ILE A 68 -13.76 8.10 -11.19
C ILE A 68 -15.13 8.78 -11.18
N GLU A 69 -15.38 9.72 -12.11
CA GLU A 69 -16.68 10.37 -12.24
C GLU A 69 -17.82 9.35 -12.41
N THR A 70 -17.66 8.42 -13.36
CA THR A 70 -18.69 7.41 -13.68
C THR A 70 -19.00 6.47 -12.51
N HIS A 71 -17.99 6.10 -11.72
CA HIS A 71 -18.13 5.08 -10.69
C HIS A 71 -18.44 5.62 -9.29
N PHE A 72 -18.10 6.88 -8.99
CA PHE A 72 -18.12 7.36 -7.61
C PHE A 72 -18.84 8.71 -7.41
N LYS A 73 -18.98 9.57 -8.42
CA LYS A 73 -19.42 10.96 -8.21
C LYS A 73 -20.82 11.11 -7.58
N GLU A 74 -21.78 10.26 -7.93
CA GLU A 74 -23.18 10.47 -7.50
C GLU A 74 -23.46 10.00 -6.06
N GLN A 75 -22.82 8.91 -5.60
CA GLN A 75 -23.16 8.26 -4.32
C GLN A 75 -21.94 7.66 -3.60
N GLY A 76 -20.75 7.80 -4.16
CA GLY A 76 -19.56 7.11 -3.69
C GLY A 76 -18.36 8.02 -3.51
N LEU A 77 -18.53 9.34 -3.46
CA LEU A 77 -17.44 10.30 -3.25
C LEU A 77 -17.73 11.11 -1.98
N LEU A 78 -17.02 10.78 -0.91
CA LEU A 78 -16.97 11.58 0.29
C LEU A 78 -15.92 12.69 0.11
N GLU A 79 -16.39 13.93 0.09
CA GLU A 79 -15.55 15.08 -0.25
C GLU A 79 -14.88 15.77 0.95
N ARG A 80 -15.30 15.45 2.18
CA ARG A 80 -14.84 16.11 3.40
C ARG A 80 -14.17 15.13 4.37
N ALA A 81 -13.18 14.39 3.89
CA ALA A 81 -12.33 13.57 4.73
C ALA A 81 -11.00 14.27 5.03
N ILE A 82 -10.61 14.35 6.30
CA ILE A 82 -9.40 15.04 6.74
C ILE A 82 -8.44 14.05 7.38
N THR A 83 -7.20 14.06 6.90
CA THR A 83 -6.13 13.18 7.37
C THR A 83 -5.35 13.76 8.55
N TYR A 84 -4.38 12.98 9.00
CA TYR A 84 -3.42 13.30 10.04
C TYR A 84 -2.60 14.56 9.75
N TYR A 85 -2.08 15.15 10.83
CA TYR A 85 -0.91 16.01 10.80
C TYR A 85 0.21 15.38 11.64
N PRO A 86 1.47 15.37 11.14
CA PRO A 86 1.88 15.80 9.81
C PRO A 86 1.35 14.88 8.71
N SER A 87 1.03 15.46 7.56
CA SER A 87 0.49 14.74 6.41
C SER A 87 1.60 14.01 5.63
N LYS A 88 2.36 13.14 6.32
CA LYS A 88 3.50 12.38 5.75
C LYS A 88 3.18 10.89 5.63
N THR A 89 3.47 10.30 4.47
CA THR A 89 3.18 8.89 4.14
C THR A 89 3.60 7.89 5.23
N PRO A 90 4.85 7.89 5.78
CA PRO A 90 5.25 6.90 6.77
C PRO A 90 4.43 7.02 8.07
N PHE A 91 4.12 8.25 8.47
CA PHE A 91 3.31 8.53 9.64
C PHE A 91 1.90 7.98 9.47
N ILE A 92 1.24 8.34 8.37
CA ILE A 92 -0.17 7.94 8.15
C ILE A 92 -0.27 6.43 7.93
N ILE A 93 0.53 5.86 7.02
CA ILE A 93 0.41 4.44 6.64
C ILE A 93 0.81 3.48 7.77
N SER A 94 1.60 3.92 8.75
CA SER A 94 1.91 3.10 9.93
C SER A 94 0.79 3.12 10.98
N ASN A 95 -0.04 4.18 11.03
CA ASN A 95 -1.02 4.43 12.09
C ASN A 95 -2.48 4.18 11.65
N ILE A 96 -2.85 4.54 10.42
CA ILE A 96 -4.24 4.61 9.94
C ILE A 96 -5.01 3.30 10.11
N ARG A 97 -4.36 2.15 9.88
CA ARG A 97 -5.00 0.82 9.99
C ARG A 97 -5.52 0.52 11.39
N GLN A 98 -4.87 1.07 12.42
CA GLN A 98 -5.21 0.84 13.82
C GLN A 98 -5.92 2.06 14.43
N ALA A 99 -6.26 3.07 13.60
CA ALA A 99 -6.80 4.35 14.06
C ALA A 99 -5.96 4.98 15.19
N ILE A 100 -4.63 4.77 15.18
CA ILE A 100 -3.75 5.33 16.21
C ILE A 100 -3.75 6.85 16.04
N PRO A 101 -4.02 7.64 17.11
CA PRO A 101 -4.04 9.10 17.02
C PRO A 101 -2.63 9.68 16.86
N SER A 102 -2.54 10.94 16.40
CA SER A 102 -1.24 11.60 16.21
C SER A 102 -0.40 11.68 17.48
N SER A 103 -1.03 11.69 18.66
CA SER A 103 -0.39 11.75 19.98
C SER A 103 0.36 10.46 20.36
N GLU A 104 0.07 9.34 19.70
CA GLU A 104 0.60 8.01 20.06
C GLU A 104 1.43 7.35 18.95
N GLY A 105 1.45 7.93 17.75
CA GLY A 105 2.18 7.40 16.61
C GLY A 105 3.68 7.27 16.88
N ALA A 106 4.25 6.10 16.59
CA ALA A 106 5.67 5.84 16.82
C ALA A 106 6.59 6.61 15.87
N LEU A 107 6.16 6.77 14.62
CA LEU A 107 6.80 7.67 13.67
C LEU A 107 6.18 9.06 13.85
N VAL A 108 6.93 10.11 13.55
CA VAL A 108 6.44 11.51 13.48
C VAL A 108 6.82 12.18 12.16
N GLY A 109 7.45 11.42 11.25
CA GLY A 109 7.97 11.89 9.99
C GLY A 109 8.85 10.82 9.34
N TRP A 110 9.79 11.26 8.48
CA TRP A 110 10.76 10.35 7.86
C TRP A 110 11.95 10.04 8.76
N GLU A 111 12.33 10.96 9.64
CA GLU A 111 13.49 10.82 10.51
C GLU A 111 13.17 11.36 11.91
N ILE A 112 13.60 10.61 12.93
CA ILE A 112 13.67 11.05 14.33
C ILE A 112 15.16 11.00 14.70
N PRO A 113 15.80 12.16 14.92
CA PRO A 113 17.20 12.21 15.31
C PRO A 113 17.39 11.53 16.67
N GLY A 114 18.42 10.68 16.78
CA GLY A 114 18.68 9.95 18.02
C GLY A 114 19.38 10.82 19.04
N PHE A 115 18.88 10.81 20.27
CA PHE A 115 19.58 11.39 21.42
C PHE A 115 20.08 10.28 22.36
N GLU A 116 21.04 10.59 23.23
CA GLU A 116 21.85 9.61 23.98
C GLU A 116 21.02 8.54 24.75
N ASP A 117 19.74 8.79 25.03
CA ASP A 117 18.81 7.85 25.67
C ASP A 117 17.45 7.67 24.93
N GLU A 118 17.30 8.17 23.69
CA GLU A 118 16.03 8.18 22.94
C GLU A 118 16.07 7.32 21.66
N GLN A 119 14.90 6.83 21.22
CA GLN A 119 14.77 6.07 19.98
C GLN A 119 15.06 6.96 18.77
N SER A 120 16.06 6.60 17.96
CA SER A 120 16.25 7.17 16.63
C SER A 120 15.52 6.36 15.58
N TYR A 121 14.99 7.05 14.59
CA TYR A 121 14.53 6.46 13.34
C TYR A 121 15.22 7.19 12.19
N ASN A 122 16.01 6.49 11.39
CA ASN A 122 16.49 7.05 10.13
C ASN A 122 15.49 6.74 8.99
N LEU A 123 15.73 7.32 7.81
CA LEU A 123 14.92 7.10 6.62
C LEU A 123 14.63 5.61 6.32
N VAL A 124 15.62 4.73 6.54
CA VAL A 124 15.49 3.28 6.30
C VAL A 124 14.59 2.63 7.34
N ASP A 125 14.71 2.98 8.61
CA ASP A 125 13.87 2.43 9.68
C ASP A 125 12.40 2.82 9.50
N SER A 126 12.14 4.09 9.16
CA SER A 126 10.80 4.59 8.82
C SER A 126 10.23 3.85 7.61
N PHE A 127 11.06 3.66 6.56
CA PHE A 127 10.68 2.90 5.37
C PHE A 127 10.32 1.45 5.68
N LEU A 128 11.14 0.75 6.48
CA LEU A 128 10.88 -0.64 6.84
C LEU A 128 9.63 -0.74 7.71
N THR A 129 9.48 0.14 8.70
CA THR A 129 8.29 0.20 9.58
C THR A 129 7.02 0.34 8.74
N MET A 130 6.98 1.32 7.84
CA MET A 130 5.88 1.48 6.89
C MET A 130 5.69 0.25 6.00
N ALA A 131 6.76 -0.30 5.40
CA ALA A 131 6.65 -1.45 4.50
C ALA A 131 6.10 -2.70 5.23
N PHE A 132 6.41 -2.88 6.51
CA PHE A 132 6.00 -4.04 7.28
C PHE A 132 4.64 -3.88 7.99
N SER A 133 4.10 -2.66 8.13
CA SER A 133 2.72 -2.41 8.62
C SER A 133 1.64 -2.94 7.65
N LYS A 134 2.00 -3.08 6.37
CA LYS A 134 1.10 -3.51 5.29
C LYS A 134 1.00 -5.02 5.16
N HIS A 135 -0.13 -5.48 4.60
CA HIS A 135 -0.31 -6.87 4.21
C HIS A 135 0.80 -7.33 3.22
N ARG A 136 1.24 -8.59 3.34
CA ARG A 136 2.46 -9.10 2.71
C ARG A 136 2.53 -8.90 1.18
N PRO A 137 1.47 -9.17 0.38
CA PRO A 137 1.46 -8.90 -1.06
C PRO A 137 1.64 -7.41 -1.43
N ALA A 138 1.19 -6.50 -0.56
CA ALA A 138 1.16 -5.06 -0.79
C ALA A 138 2.53 -4.38 -0.59
N ARG A 139 3.46 -5.04 0.12
CA ARG A 139 4.79 -4.47 0.42
C ARG A 139 5.60 -4.10 -0.82
N ALA A 140 5.34 -4.76 -1.94
CA ALA A 140 6.01 -4.49 -3.20
C ALA A 140 5.47 -3.27 -3.94
N ASN A 141 4.30 -2.74 -3.56
CA ASN A 141 3.68 -1.62 -4.26
C ASN A 141 4.57 -0.37 -4.30
N LEU A 142 5.37 -0.16 -3.26
CA LEU A 142 6.33 0.94 -3.24
C LEU A 142 7.36 0.84 -4.35
N PHE A 143 7.83 -0.39 -4.65
CA PHE A 143 8.67 -0.63 -5.82
C PHE A 143 7.91 -0.37 -7.12
N TYR A 144 6.60 -0.56 -7.16
CA TYR A 144 5.77 -0.17 -8.30
C TYR A 144 5.52 1.34 -8.36
N GLY A 145 5.82 2.14 -7.32
CA GLY A 145 5.75 3.60 -7.40
C GLY A 145 6.88 4.25 -8.20
N LEU A 146 8.04 3.58 -8.28
CA LEU A 146 9.26 4.19 -8.80
C LEU A 146 9.20 4.45 -10.33
N PRO A 147 9.92 5.48 -10.85
CA PRO A 147 9.88 5.86 -12.26
C PRO A 147 10.23 4.74 -13.25
N LEU A 148 11.10 3.80 -12.88
CA LEU A 148 11.51 2.71 -13.77
C LEU A 148 10.52 1.53 -13.81
N THR A 149 9.59 1.48 -12.87
CA THR A 149 8.80 0.28 -12.55
C THR A 149 7.31 0.57 -12.42
N ASN A 150 6.86 1.84 -12.53
CA ASN A 150 5.44 2.24 -12.46
C ASN A 150 4.51 1.51 -13.44
N LYS A 151 5.02 1.07 -14.59
CA LYS A 151 4.26 0.26 -15.55
C LYS A 151 3.81 -1.08 -14.99
N LEU A 152 4.32 -1.48 -13.82
CA LEU A 152 3.91 -2.66 -13.07
C LEU A 152 2.69 -2.43 -12.18
N ASN A 153 2.28 -1.18 -11.89
CA ASN A 153 1.09 -0.89 -11.08
C ASN A 153 -0.18 -1.49 -11.67
N ARG A 154 -0.47 -1.18 -12.93
CA ARG A 154 -1.67 -1.69 -13.61
C ARG A 154 -1.74 -3.23 -13.64
N PRO A 155 -0.71 -3.98 -14.06
CA PRO A 155 -0.78 -5.44 -14.00
C PRO A 155 -0.82 -5.99 -12.56
N ALA A 156 -0.22 -5.30 -11.58
CA ALA A 156 -0.31 -5.67 -10.18
C ALA A 156 -1.74 -5.52 -9.64
N LEU A 157 -2.38 -4.37 -9.87
CA LEU A 157 -3.78 -4.12 -9.51
C LEU A 157 -4.68 -5.17 -10.17
N MET A 158 -4.47 -5.41 -11.45
CA MET A 158 -5.25 -6.40 -12.19
C MET A 158 -5.12 -7.84 -11.69
N ASN A 159 -4.03 -8.18 -10.99
CA ASN A 159 -3.86 -9.49 -10.37
C ASN A 159 -4.67 -9.65 -9.07
N THR A 160 -5.10 -8.57 -8.42
CA THR A 160 -5.88 -8.67 -7.16
C THR A 160 -7.22 -9.36 -7.37
N LEU A 161 -7.82 -9.26 -8.56
CA LEU A 161 -9.05 -9.98 -8.93
C LEU A 161 -8.94 -11.50 -8.75
N ASP A 162 -7.73 -12.06 -8.87
CA ASP A 162 -7.50 -13.49 -8.68
C ASP A 162 -7.14 -13.87 -7.24
N LEU A 163 -7.01 -12.90 -6.35
CA LEU A 163 -6.63 -13.08 -4.96
C LEU A 163 -7.82 -13.12 -4.02
N PHE A 164 -9.00 -12.69 -4.46
CA PHE A 164 -10.24 -12.82 -3.68
C PHE A 164 -10.65 -14.27 -3.39
N ASP A 165 -10.10 -15.24 -4.14
CA ASP A 165 -10.19 -16.68 -3.81
C ASP A 165 -9.49 -17.02 -2.48
N ASP A 166 -8.43 -16.27 -2.16
CA ASP A 166 -7.45 -16.58 -1.11
C ASP A 166 -7.58 -15.57 0.08
N TYR A 167 -7.99 -14.33 -0.20
CA TYR A 167 -8.00 -13.20 0.72
C TYR A 167 -9.32 -12.43 0.59
N PRO A 168 -10.17 -12.35 1.63
CA PRO A 168 -11.38 -11.53 1.55
C PRO A 168 -11.05 -10.03 1.53
N VAL A 169 -9.95 -9.63 2.18
CA VAL A 169 -9.47 -8.24 2.19
C VAL A 169 -8.15 -8.12 1.44
N ILE A 170 -8.10 -7.18 0.50
CA ILE A 170 -6.89 -6.87 -0.28
C ILE A 170 -6.55 -5.39 -0.11
N GLU A 171 -5.32 -5.10 0.30
CA GLU A 171 -4.79 -3.74 0.35
C GLU A 171 -3.89 -3.48 -0.86
N PHE A 172 -4.17 -2.46 -1.67
CA PHE A 172 -3.35 -2.07 -2.81
C PHE A 172 -2.91 -0.62 -2.67
N TYR A 173 -1.64 -0.32 -2.98
CA TYR A 173 -1.10 1.03 -2.85
C TYR A 173 -0.59 1.53 -4.20
N TRP A 174 -0.97 2.75 -4.58
CA TRP A 174 -0.60 3.41 -5.83
C TRP A 174 0.32 4.61 -5.54
N TYR A 175 1.58 4.32 -5.26
CA TYR A 175 2.63 5.30 -4.92
C TYR A 175 3.07 6.21 -6.06
N ALA A 176 2.73 5.87 -7.30
CA ALA A 176 3.32 6.55 -8.46
C ALA A 176 2.91 8.02 -8.57
N ILE A 177 1.73 8.40 -8.06
CA ILE A 177 1.23 9.77 -8.13
C ILE A 177 2.11 10.70 -7.29
N ASP A 178 2.26 10.39 -6.01
CA ASP A 178 3.18 11.06 -5.07
C ASP A 178 4.61 11.12 -5.60
N THR A 179 5.17 9.95 -5.95
CA THR A 179 6.56 9.85 -6.42
C THR A 179 6.81 10.73 -7.64
N PHE A 180 5.88 10.77 -8.60
CA PHE A 180 6.02 11.62 -9.78
C PHE A 180 5.77 13.10 -9.47
N GLY A 181 4.91 13.42 -8.51
CA GLY A 181 4.76 14.80 -8.00
C GLY A 181 6.07 15.35 -7.44
N HIS A 182 6.76 14.56 -6.62
CA HIS A 182 8.05 14.92 -6.05
C HIS A 182 9.15 15.18 -7.10
N PHE A 183 9.27 14.31 -8.11
CA PHE A 183 10.36 14.35 -9.10
C PHE A 183 10.08 15.19 -10.35
N TYR A 184 8.81 15.27 -10.76
CA TYR A 184 8.41 15.84 -12.05
C TYR A 184 7.33 16.92 -11.93
N GLY A 185 6.93 17.27 -10.70
CA GLY A 185 5.96 18.33 -10.43
C GLY A 185 4.54 17.99 -10.89
N LYS A 186 3.70 19.02 -11.02
CA LYS A 186 2.26 18.87 -11.31
C LYS A 186 1.97 18.11 -12.60
N GLU A 187 2.81 18.23 -13.63
CA GLU A 187 2.62 17.51 -14.90
C GLU A 187 2.76 15.99 -14.73
N GLY A 188 3.85 15.53 -14.11
CA GLY A 188 4.07 14.10 -13.86
C GLY A 188 3.06 13.52 -12.86
N TYR A 189 2.67 14.32 -11.87
CA TYR A 189 1.60 14.01 -10.93
C TYR A 189 0.27 13.71 -11.64
N LEU A 190 -0.20 14.65 -12.48
CA LEU A 190 -1.46 14.51 -13.21
C LEU A 190 -1.40 13.35 -14.23
N GLU A 191 -0.26 13.15 -14.90
CA GLU A 191 -0.06 11.99 -15.79
C GLU A 191 -0.33 10.67 -15.05
N LYS A 192 0.22 10.51 -13.84
CA LYS A 192 0.01 9.29 -13.05
C LYS A 192 -1.40 9.18 -12.47
N LEU A 193 -2.07 10.31 -12.19
CA LEU A 193 -3.48 10.31 -11.79
C LEU A 193 -4.40 9.85 -12.93
N TYR A 194 -4.15 10.29 -14.16
CA TYR A 194 -4.93 9.82 -15.32
C TYR A 194 -4.65 8.35 -15.65
N GLU A 195 -3.42 7.89 -15.45
CA GLU A 195 -3.10 6.46 -15.55
C GLU A 195 -3.82 5.64 -14.49
N PHE A 196 -3.96 6.17 -13.27
CA PHE A 196 -4.74 5.56 -12.20
C PHE A 196 -6.22 5.46 -12.59
N ASP A 197 -6.85 6.57 -13.02
CA ASP A 197 -8.25 6.59 -13.48
C ASP A 197 -8.50 5.54 -14.58
N SER A 198 -7.64 5.48 -15.60
CA SER A 198 -7.71 4.46 -16.65
C SER A 198 -7.55 3.03 -16.14
N ALA A 199 -6.70 2.82 -15.12
CA ALA A 199 -6.50 1.53 -14.51
C ALA A 199 -7.72 1.10 -13.68
N ILE A 200 -8.32 2.04 -12.93
CA ILE A 200 -9.54 1.83 -12.14
C ILE A 200 -10.72 1.49 -13.05
N GLY A 201 -10.99 2.23 -14.13
CA GLY A 201 -12.07 1.86 -15.05
C GLY A 201 -11.93 0.44 -15.63
N ALA A 202 -10.70 0.07 -16.01
CA ALA A 202 -10.41 -1.28 -16.48
C ALA A 202 -10.48 -2.36 -15.39
N TYR A 203 -10.33 -1.97 -14.13
CA TYR A 203 -10.46 -2.84 -12.96
C TYR A 203 -11.93 -3.05 -12.61
N MET A 204 -12.69 -1.97 -12.44
CA MET A 204 -14.12 -1.95 -12.12
C MET A 204 -14.95 -2.76 -13.14
N SER A 205 -14.64 -2.65 -14.44
CA SER A 205 -15.31 -3.45 -15.50
C SER A 205 -15.16 -4.98 -15.38
N LYS A 206 -14.35 -5.47 -14.44
CA LYS A 206 -14.06 -6.89 -14.20
C LYS A 206 -14.18 -7.29 -12.73
N LEU A 207 -14.56 -6.34 -11.88
CA LEU A 207 -14.84 -6.60 -10.48
C LEU A 207 -16.24 -7.21 -10.40
N ASP A 208 -16.43 -8.18 -9.51
CA ASP A 208 -17.75 -8.75 -9.27
C ASP A 208 -18.59 -7.76 -8.41
N ASP A 209 -19.90 -7.69 -8.64
CA ASP A 209 -20.79 -6.72 -7.97
C ASP A 209 -20.90 -6.92 -6.44
N ASP A 210 -20.50 -8.10 -5.93
CA ASP A 210 -20.48 -8.44 -4.50
C ASP A 210 -19.20 -7.99 -3.79
N ILE A 211 -18.26 -7.35 -4.49
CA ILE A 211 -17.00 -6.89 -3.93
C ILE A 211 -17.08 -5.40 -3.60
N ASN A 212 -16.76 -5.09 -2.35
CA ASN A 212 -16.62 -3.72 -1.87
C ASN A 212 -15.27 -3.12 -2.29
N ILE A 213 -15.28 -1.84 -2.64
CA ILE A 213 -14.09 -1.05 -2.94
C ILE A 213 -14.11 0.23 -2.12
N ILE A 214 -12.97 0.53 -1.50
CA ILE A 214 -12.67 1.83 -0.91
C ILE A 214 -11.38 2.32 -1.53
N ILE A 215 -11.38 3.55 -2.06
CA ILE A 215 -10.18 4.26 -2.51
C ILE A 215 -10.01 5.48 -1.62
N TYR A 216 -8.86 5.66 -1.01
CA TYR A 216 -8.59 6.82 -0.18
C TYR A 216 -7.19 7.37 -0.44
N SER A 217 -6.98 8.64 -0.15
CA SER A 217 -5.64 9.23 -0.09
C SER A 217 -5.21 9.47 1.36
N ASP A 218 -3.92 9.37 1.61
CA ASP A 218 -3.34 9.67 2.91
C ASP A 218 -3.05 11.16 3.09
N HIS A 219 -2.72 11.87 2.02
CA HIS A 219 -2.51 13.32 2.00
C HIS A 219 -2.68 13.88 0.59
N GLY A 220 -2.57 15.20 0.42
CA GLY A 220 -2.43 15.84 -0.88
C GLY A 220 -0.98 16.20 -1.21
N MET A 221 -0.79 17.22 -2.07
CA MET A 221 0.52 17.65 -2.57
C MET A 221 0.50 19.14 -2.92
N VAL A 222 1.55 19.86 -2.50
CA VAL A 222 1.75 21.29 -2.79
C VAL A 222 2.83 21.44 -3.86
N PHE A 223 2.54 22.21 -4.92
CA PHE A 223 3.43 22.49 -6.06
C PHE A 223 3.92 23.94 -6.12
N GLY A 224 3.93 24.62 -4.98
CA GLY A 224 4.31 26.03 -4.84
C GLY A 224 5.83 26.26 -4.88
N GLU A 225 6.31 27.21 -4.09
CA GLU A 225 7.74 27.51 -3.95
C GLU A 225 8.44 26.47 -3.07
N GLY A 226 9.50 25.85 -3.60
CA GLY A 226 10.30 24.86 -2.84
C GLY A 226 11.40 25.53 -2.01
N ILE A 227 11.37 25.35 -0.69
CA ILE A 227 12.25 26.01 0.28
C ILE A 227 13.26 25.01 0.87
N GLU A 228 14.57 25.34 0.81
CA GLU A 228 15.65 24.57 1.46
C GLU A 228 15.79 24.99 2.94
N ILE A 229 14.76 24.72 3.73
CA ILE A 229 14.60 25.27 5.08
C ILE A 229 15.58 24.69 6.12
N GLU A 230 16.01 23.44 5.96
CA GLU A 230 16.93 22.80 6.91
C GLU A 230 18.27 23.53 7.01
N SER A 231 18.86 23.92 5.88
CA SER A 231 20.08 24.74 5.87
C SER A 231 19.88 26.09 6.54
N HIS A 232 18.71 26.70 6.34
CA HIS A 232 18.43 28.04 6.86
C HIS A 232 18.26 28.02 8.39
N ILE A 233 17.53 27.04 8.92
CA ILE A 233 17.38 26.83 10.37
C ILE A 233 18.74 26.56 11.02
N ASN A 234 19.55 25.68 10.42
CA ASN A 234 20.88 25.38 10.92
C ASN A 234 21.83 26.59 10.86
N GLU A 235 21.67 27.51 9.91
CA GLU A 235 22.50 28.70 9.83
C GLU A 235 22.11 29.76 10.87
N LEU A 236 20.81 30.04 11.02
CA LEU A 236 20.32 31.11 11.90
C LEU A 236 20.21 30.73 13.37
N PHE A 237 19.92 29.46 13.67
CA PHE A 237 19.55 29.02 15.02
C PHE A 237 20.44 27.88 15.55
N SER A 238 21.66 27.72 15.03
CA SER A 238 22.57 26.61 15.43
C SER A 238 22.88 26.54 16.93
N ASP A 239 22.84 27.66 17.65
CA ASP A 239 23.12 27.69 19.09
C ASP A 239 21.91 27.26 19.93
N GLN A 240 20.69 27.41 19.41
CA GLN A 240 19.43 27.11 20.09
C GLN A 240 18.80 25.79 19.64
N VAL A 241 18.93 25.45 18.36
CA VAL A 241 18.32 24.27 17.73
C VAL A 241 19.33 23.13 17.72
N LYS A 242 18.98 22.07 18.45
CA LYS A 242 19.73 20.82 18.49
C LYS A 242 19.63 20.07 17.18
N THR A 243 18.43 20.03 16.60
CA THR A 243 18.16 19.35 15.34
C THR A 243 16.78 19.74 14.81
N PHE A 244 16.64 19.67 13.50
CA PHE A 244 15.42 19.95 12.78
C PHE A 244 15.15 18.85 11.76
N SER A 245 13.92 18.34 11.76
CA SER A 245 13.40 17.43 10.75
C SER A 245 11.94 17.78 10.49
N TYR A 246 11.70 18.49 9.38
CA TYR A 246 10.38 19.08 9.10
C TYR A 246 9.22 18.07 9.32
N PRO A 247 8.22 18.42 10.15
CA PRO A 247 7.95 19.75 10.74
C PRO A 247 8.57 20.03 12.13
N SER A 248 9.36 19.11 12.68
CA SER A 248 9.75 19.09 14.09
C SER A 248 11.12 19.75 14.34
N ILE A 249 11.19 20.60 15.37
CA ILE A 249 12.39 21.26 15.89
C ILE A 249 12.61 20.82 17.33
N TYR A 250 13.86 20.52 17.66
CA TYR A 250 14.29 20.16 19.01
C TYR A 250 15.30 21.18 19.50
N LEU A 251 15.11 21.68 20.71
CA LEU A 251 15.92 22.75 21.30
C LEU A 251 17.00 22.20 22.24
N HIS A 252 18.03 23.00 22.46
CA HIS A 252 19.02 22.78 23.50
C HIS A 252 18.50 23.18 24.89
N ASP A 253 17.75 24.29 24.97
CA ASP A 253 17.15 24.82 26.21
C ASP A 253 15.68 25.20 25.96
N LEU A 254 14.78 24.53 26.68
CA LEU A 254 13.34 24.79 26.61
C LEU A 254 12.94 26.15 27.18
N SER A 255 13.80 26.81 27.96
CA SER A 255 13.51 28.15 28.49
C SER A 255 13.46 29.23 27.40
N GLU A 256 14.02 28.96 26.22
CA GLU A 256 14.06 29.86 25.07
C GLU A 256 12.93 29.62 24.04
N ILE A 257 12.04 28.65 24.30
CA ILE A 257 11.08 28.14 23.31
C ILE A 257 10.18 29.22 22.70
N ASP A 258 9.69 30.18 23.50
CA ASP A 258 8.82 31.26 23.04
C ASP A 258 9.56 32.22 22.10
N GLU A 259 10.79 32.61 22.46
CA GLU A 259 11.63 33.50 21.66
C GLU A 259 12.02 32.83 20.35
N VAL A 260 12.48 31.57 20.40
CA VAL A 260 12.90 30.81 19.22
C VAL A 260 11.71 30.55 18.28
N ALA A 261 10.56 30.12 18.79
CA ALA A 261 9.37 29.90 17.97
C ALA A 261 8.91 31.18 17.25
N GLN A 262 8.96 32.32 17.94
CA GLN A 262 8.61 33.61 17.37
C GLN A 262 9.62 34.07 16.30
N SER A 263 10.93 33.95 16.58
CA SER A 263 11.97 34.34 15.62
C SER A 263 11.94 33.46 14.37
N ILE A 264 11.71 32.14 14.49
CA ILE A 264 11.58 31.27 13.32
C ILE A 264 10.43 31.72 12.42
N ALA A 265 9.25 32.03 12.98
CA ALA A 265 8.09 32.47 12.20
C ALA A 265 8.27 33.83 11.50
N ARG A 266 9.23 34.65 11.95
CA ARG A 266 9.48 36.01 11.44
C ARG A 266 10.71 36.14 10.56
N GLU A 267 11.73 35.32 10.83
CA GLU A 267 13.06 35.45 10.23
C GLU A 267 13.34 34.35 9.19
N THR A 268 12.44 33.37 9.06
CA THR A 268 12.52 32.29 8.07
C THR A 268 11.30 32.25 7.16
N GLU A 269 11.32 31.38 6.17
CA GLU A 269 10.21 31.20 5.23
C GLU A 269 9.06 30.32 5.79
N LEU A 270 9.22 29.76 7.00
CA LEU A 270 8.16 29.01 7.69
C LEU A 270 7.04 29.94 8.13
N ASP A 271 5.81 29.66 7.68
CA ASP A 271 4.67 30.53 7.92
C ASP A 271 4.07 30.36 9.33
N PHE A 272 4.27 29.18 9.93
CA PHE A 272 3.72 28.86 11.25
C PHE A 272 4.71 28.11 12.13
N THR A 273 4.71 28.46 13.41
CA THR A 273 5.34 27.68 14.49
C THR A 273 4.36 27.47 15.63
N PHE A 274 4.47 26.35 16.33
CA PHE A 274 3.63 25.98 17.47
C PHE A 274 4.45 25.25 18.52
N TYR A 275 4.14 25.47 19.79
CA TYR A 275 4.70 24.70 20.89
C TYR A 275 3.70 24.56 22.02
N LEU A 276 3.91 23.53 22.84
CA LEU A 276 3.09 23.25 24.02
C LEU A 276 3.62 24.09 25.20
N LEU A 277 2.81 25.04 25.70
CA LEU A 277 3.16 25.84 26.87
C LEU A 277 2.99 25.04 28.17
N ASP A 278 1.90 24.26 28.22
CA ASP A 278 1.56 23.30 29.27
C ASP A 278 0.62 22.23 28.69
N GLU A 279 0.22 21.23 29.49
CA GLU A 279 -0.61 20.09 29.03
C GLU A 279 -1.92 20.49 28.33
N VAL A 280 -2.39 21.72 28.49
CA VAL A 280 -3.69 22.18 27.98
C VAL A 280 -3.61 23.44 27.11
N SER A 281 -2.41 23.96 26.82
CA SER A 281 -2.25 25.24 26.13
C SER A 281 -1.18 25.17 25.05
N VAL A 282 -1.55 25.50 23.81
CA VAL A 282 -0.60 25.65 22.70
C VAL A 282 -0.51 27.13 22.33
N ILE A 283 0.73 27.57 22.14
CA ILE A 283 1.04 28.89 21.58
C ILE A 283 1.56 28.67 20.16
N GLY A 284 1.11 29.52 19.24
CA GLY A 284 1.64 29.56 17.90
C GLY A 284 2.02 30.96 17.45
N TYR A 285 2.86 31.04 16.43
CA TYR A 285 3.24 32.27 15.77
C TYR A 285 3.09 32.14 14.25
N SER A 286 2.66 33.24 13.63
CA SER A 286 2.89 33.54 12.22
C SER A 286 3.65 34.87 12.11
N GLU A 287 3.96 35.32 10.90
CA GLU A 287 4.70 36.57 10.65
C GLU A 287 4.15 37.75 11.47
N GLU A 288 2.83 37.94 11.47
CA GLU A 288 2.16 39.08 12.10
C GLU A 288 1.23 38.72 13.27
N SER A 289 1.12 37.44 13.64
CA SER A 289 0.10 37.01 14.61
C SER A 289 0.63 36.06 15.69
N LYS A 290 0.01 36.14 16.87
CA LYS A 290 0.19 35.17 17.96
C LYS A 290 -1.10 34.39 18.15
N LEU A 291 -1.00 33.07 18.18
CA LEU A 291 -2.12 32.13 18.16
C LEU A 291 -2.20 31.39 19.49
N TYR A 292 -3.42 31.08 19.92
CA TYR A 292 -3.69 30.37 21.18
C TYR A 292 -4.67 29.25 20.92
N PHE A 293 -4.32 28.03 21.33
CA PHE A 293 -5.25 26.92 21.46
C PHE A 293 -5.37 26.53 22.93
N ASP A 294 -6.55 26.75 23.52
CA ASP A 294 -6.84 26.37 24.90
C ASP A 294 -7.68 25.08 24.91
N TYR A 295 -7.16 24.00 25.50
CA TYR A 295 -7.87 22.74 25.66
C TYR A 295 -8.65 22.70 26.97
N ARG A 296 -9.90 22.22 26.91
CA ARG A 296 -10.75 22.00 28.08
C ARG A 296 -11.85 20.99 27.74
N ASP A 297 -12.08 20.02 28.62
CA ASP A 297 -13.24 19.10 28.55
C ASP A 297 -13.43 18.49 27.14
N ASN A 298 -12.36 17.92 26.55
CA ASN A 298 -12.32 17.36 25.18
C ASN A 298 -12.62 18.35 24.04
N SER A 299 -12.50 19.65 24.31
CA SER A 299 -12.76 20.71 23.34
C SER A 299 -11.59 21.68 23.29
N ILE A 300 -11.36 22.31 22.15
CA ILE A 300 -10.32 23.32 21.95
C ILE A 300 -10.96 24.64 21.55
N ARG A 301 -10.50 25.72 22.17
CA ARG A 301 -10.82 27.08 21.76
C ARG A 301 -9.60 27.70 21.06
N TYR A 302 -9.82 28.22 19.86
CA TYR A 302 -8.88 29.08 19.14
C TYR A 302 -9.07 30.57 19.51
N ARG A 303 -7.97 31.30 19.68
CA ARG A 303 -7.90 32.77 19.77
C ARG A 303 -6.62 33.27 19.08
N PHE A 304 -6.56 34.55 18.75
CA PHE A 304 -5.38 35.17 18.16
C PHE A 304 -5.20 36.63 18.61
N GLU A 305 -3.96 37.11 18.50
CA GLU A 305 -3.56 38.52 18.54
C GLU A 305 -2.93 38.88 17.19
N GLY A 306 -3.30 40.02 16.61
CA GLY A 306 -2.92 40.38 15.24
C GLY A 306 -4.04 40.02 14.25
N ASP A 307 -3.68 39.34 13.17
CA ASP A 307 -4.61 38.86 12.15
C ASP A 307 -5.04 37.40 12.41
N ASP A 308 -6.18 37.00 11.86
CA ASP A 308 -6.62 35.59 11.88
C ASP A 308 -6.09 34.88 10.63
N PRO A 309 -4.95 34.16 10.69
CA PRO A 309 -4.41 33.49 9.51
C PRO A 309 -5.29 32.35 9.02
N PHE A 310 -6.16 31.80 9.87
CA PHE A 310 -7.05 30.70 9.52
C PHE A 310 -8.43 31.17 9.04
N LYS A 311 -8.72 32.46 9.22
CA LYS A 311 -9.99 33.12 8.88
C LYS A 311 -11.20 32.45 9.53
N TYR A 312 -11.03 31.80 10.68
CA TYR A 312 -12.13 31.13 11.36
C TYR A 312 -13.20 32.14 11.82
N TYR A 313 -12.79 33.28 12.37
CA TYR A 313 -13.74 34.31 12.84
C TYR A 313 -14.51 34.98 11.69
N GLU A 314 -13.87 35.18 10.52
CA GLU A 314 -14.54 35.67 9.32
C GLU A 314 -15.61 34.68 8.83
N ASN A 315 -15.38 33.37 9.04
CA ASN A 315 -16.29 32.29 8.65
C ASN A 315 -17.29 31.88 9.75
N GLY A 316 -17.45 32.70 10.80
CA GLY A 316 -18.53 32.58 11.78
C GLY A 316 -18.20 31.86 13.08
N TYR A 317 -16.93 31.53 13.34
CA TYR A 317 -16.49 31.09 14.67
C TYR A 317 -16.49 32.27 15.66
N GLU A 318 -17.05 32.09 16.86
CA GLU A 318 -17.24 33.16 17.85
C GLU A 318 -16.28 33.08 19.05
N GLY A 319 -15.31 32.15 19.02
CA GLY A 319 -14.37 31.94 20.13
C GLY A 319 -14.88 30.96 21.20
N GLU A 320 -15.84 30.13 20.86
CA GLU A 320 -16.34 29.03 21.69
C GLU A 320 -15.36 27.84 21.76
N TYR A 321 -15.58 26.94 22.72
CA TYR A 321 -14.87 25.66 22.75
C TYR A 321 -15.60 24.69 21.84
N LEU A 322 -14.88 24.10 20.88
CA LEU A 322 -15.41 23.08 19.97
C LEU A 322 -14.69 21.75 20.19
N THR A 323 -15.43 20.66 20.18
CA THR A 323 -14.91 19.28 20.14
C THR A 323 -14.20 19.00 18.82
N ALA A 324 -13.51 17.86 18.72
CA ALA A 324 -12.86 17.44 17.47
C ALA A 324 -13.84 17.40 16.29
N ASP A 325 -15.02 16.82 16.48
CA ASP A 325 -16.03 16.67 15.43
C ASP A 325 -16.68 18.02 15.06
N GLU A 326 -16.90 18.90 16.04
CA GLU A 326 -17.40 20.24 15.78
C GLU A 326 -16.37 21.08 15.00
N TRP A 327 -15.07 20.98 15.35
CA TRP A 327 -14.00 21.60 14.57
C TRP A 327 -13.96 21.06 13.14
N LEU A 328 -14.04 19.74 12.98
CA LEU A 328 -14.07 19.09 11.67
C LEU A 328 -15.23 19.61 10.83
N LEU A 329 -16.45 19.56 11.37
CA LEU A 329 -17.66 20.00 10.70
C LEU A 329 -17.60 21.48 10.31
N PHE A 330 -17.15 22.35 11.22
CA PHE A 330 -17.05 23.79 11.01
C PHE A 330 -16.06 24.15 9.90
N SER A 331 -14.87 23.53 9.91
CA SER A 331 -13.73 24.01 9.15
C SER A 331 -13.34 23.15 7.95
N ALA A 332 -14.08 22.07 7.65
CA ALA A 332 -13.73 21.12 6.59
C ALA A 332 -13.53 21.74 5.19
N GLU A 333 -14.17 22.87 4.90
CA GLU A 333 -14.08 23.56 3.61
C GLU A 333 -13.16 24.80 3.65
N LEU A 334 -12.53 25.08 4.78
CA LEU A 334 -11.62 26.23 4.94
C LEU A 334 -10.19 25.84 4.55
N ASP A 335 -9.36 26.85 4.25
CA ASP A 335 -7.95 26.69 3.85
C ASP A 335 -7.11 25.91 4.89
N TYR A 336 -7.53 25.92 6.15
CA TYR A 336 -6.85 25.28 7.27
C TYR A 336 -7.86 24.49 8.11
N PRO A 337 -8.26 23.28 7.69
CA PRO A 337 -9.31 22.55 8.38
C PRO A 337 -8.80 21.98 9.70
N ALA A 338 -9.53 22.17 10.80
CA ALA A 338 -9.32 21.59 12.12
C ALA A 338 -7.88 21.66 12.65
N THR A 339 -7.17 22.74 12.32
CA THR A 339 -5.78 22.98 12.73
C THR A 339 -5.60 22.94 14.25
N PRO A 340 -6.49 23.52 15.09
CA PRO A 340 -6.33 23.46 16.54
C PRO A 340 -6.24 22.03 17.07
N ILE A 341 -7.09 21.13 16.57
CA ILE A 341 -7.13 19.71 16.96
C ILE A 341 -5.87 18.98 16.48
N LYS A 342 -5.52 19.14 15.21
CA LYS A 342 -4.37 18.46 14.60
C LYS A 342 -3.04 18.84 15.24
N VAL A 343 -2.82 20.14 15.45
CA VAL A 343 -1.59 20.65 16.07
C VAL A 343 -1.51 20.25 17.54
N TYR A 344 -2.57 20.44 18.32
CA TYR A 344 -2.60 20.04 19.72
C TYR A 344 -2.31 18.54 19.88
N THR A 345 -3.02 17.70 19.13
CA THR A 345 -2.87 16.24 19.23
C THR A 345 -1.48 15.79 18.82
N TYR A 346 -0.87 16.41 17.81
CA TYR A 346 0.50 16.08 17.41
C TYR A 346 1.53 16.51 18.46
N LEU A 347 1.40 17.71 19.05
CA LEU A 347 2.29 18.20 20.12
C LEU A 347 2.23 17.38 21.42
N LEU A 348 1.17 16.59 21.63
CA LEU A 348 1.11 15.63 22.74
C LEU A 348 1.98 14.38 22.50
N ASN A 349 2.45 14.16 21.26
CA ASN A 349 3.34 13.06 20.97
C ASN A 349 4.73 13.36 21.54
N PRO A 350 5.30 12.47 22.37
CA PRO A 350 6.63 12.70 22.95
C PRO A 350 7.75 12.86 21.90
N ASN A 351 7.51 12.40 20.67
CA ASN A 351 8.46 12.50 19.56
C ASN A 351 8.15 13.68 18.62
N SER A 352 7.20 14.57 18.91
CA SER A 352 6.81 15.65 17.98
C SER A 352 7.87 16.75 17.81
N GLY A 353 8.88 16.78 18.66
CA GLY A 353 9.75 17.93 18.84
C GLY A 353 9.14 18.97 19.78
N ASP A 354 9.95 19.93 20.18
CA ASP A 354 9.60 21.01 21.11
C ASP A 354 8.81 22.11 20.40
N ILE A 355 9.22 22.44 19.16
CA ILE A 355 8.50 23.35 18.26
C ILE A 355 8.11 22.58 17.01
N VAL A 356 6.87 22.76 16.58
CA VAL A 356 6.33 22.19 15.34
C VAL A 356 6.04 23.31 14.35
N THR A 357 6.41 23.10 13.09
CA THR A 357 6.37 24.15 12.06
C THR A 357 5.55 23.73 10.84
N SER A 358 5.09 24.71 10.06
CA SER A 358 4.42 24.43 8.79
C SER A 358 4.59 25.57 7.81
N PHE A 359 4.60 25.23 6.54
CA PHE A 359 4.34 26.16 5.45
C PHE A 359 2.84 26.41 5.27
N ASN A 360 2.51 27.52 4.60
CA ASN A 360 1.22 27.74 3.97
C ASN A 360 1.07 26.90 2.68
N ASN A 361 -0.06 27.01 2.00
CA ASN A 361 -0.36 26.23 0.79
C ASN A 361 0.42 26.65 -0.48
N GLN A 362 1.30 27.65 -0.39
CA GLN A 362 2.10 28.17 -1.50
C GLN A 362 3.57 27.77 -1.42
N LYS A 363 4.01 27.16 -0.34
CA LYS A 363 5.41 26.76 -0.14
C LYS A 363 5.49 25.29 0.28
N PHE A 364 6.63 24.67 0.03
CA PHE A 364 6.88 23.31 0.49
C PHE A 364 8.35 23.10 0.88
N ALA A 365 8.60 22.19 1.81
CA ALA A 365 9.95 21.81 2.22
C ALA A 365 10.65 21.07 1.07
N LYS A 366 11.74 21.60 0.53
CA LYS A 366 12.53 20.94 -0.50
C LYS A 366 13.50 19.93 0.13
N THR A 367 13.52 18.71 -0.39
CA THR A 367 14.47 17.66 0.02
C THR A 367 15.20 17.11 -1.20
N PHE A 368 16.20 16.25 -0.99
CA PHE A 368 16.92 15.61 -2.10
C PHE A 368 16.03 14.72 -2.99
N TYR A 369 14.93 14.18 -2.46
CA TYR A 369 13.99 13.32 -3.18
C TYR A 369 12.69 14.02 -3.57
N SER A 370 12.46 15.23 -3.05
CA SER A 370 11.24 16.01 -3.24
C SER A 370 11.58 17.45 -3.59
N SER A 371 11.74 17.73 -4.90
CA SER A 371 12.24 19.02 -5.39
C SER A 371 11.23 19.85 -6.16
N MET A 372 10.15 19.23 -6.66
CA MET A 372 9.16 19.88 -7.53
C MET A 372 7.77 20.02 -6.89
N GLY A 373 7.54 19.33 -5.77
CA GLY A 373 6.34 19.41 -4.94
C GLY A 373 6.56 18.56 -3.69
N ASN A 374 5.98 18.95 -2.56
CA ASN A 374 6.01 18.17 -1.32
C ASN A 374 4.69 18.38 -0.56
N HIS A 375 4.58 17.69 0.57
CA HIS A 375 3.44 17.68 1.47
C HIS A 375 3.96 17.73 2.92
N GLY A 376 3.07 17.64 3.90
CA GLY A 376 3.40 17.59 5.33
C GLY A 376 2.88 18.78 6.13
N GLY A 377 2.21 19.73 5.50
CA GLY A 377 1.51 20.82 6.18
C GLY A 377 0.14 20.41 6.70
N PHE A 378 -0.59 21.38 7.26
CA PHE A 378 -1.98 21.21 7.72
C PHE A 378 -3.01 21.98 6.87
N SER A 379 -2.60 22.55 5.74
CA SER A 379 -3.49 23.21 4.79
C SER A 379 -4.50 22.22 4.17
N ALA A 380 -5.62 22.71 3.64
CA ALA A 380 -6.60 21.88 2.94
C ALA A 380 -5.96 21.08 1.80
N THR A 381 -5.05 21.70 1.03
CA THR A 381 -4.31 21.05 -0.05
C THR A 381 -3.46 19.87 0.45
N ASP A 382 -2.98 19.89 1.70
CA ASP A 382 -2.21 18.80 2.31
C ASP A 382 -3.11 17.71 2.92
N VAL A 383 -4.24 18.08 3.52
CA VAL A 383 -4.96 17.19 4.45
C VAL A 383 -6.36 16.81 4.05
N LEU A 384 -6.99 17.57 3.15
CA LEU A 384 -8.35 17.30 2.68
C LEU A 384 -8.29 16.32 1.51
N VAL A 385 -8.66 15.08 1.77
CA VAL A 385 -8.43 13.93 0.89
C VAL A 385 -9.75 13.31 0.44
N PRO A 386 -9.79 12.67 -0.74
CA PRO A 386 -10.96 11.95 -1.20
C PRO A 386 -11.09 10.60 -0.49
N VAL A 387 -12.33 10.19 -0.22
CA VAL A 387 -12.68 8.79 0.06
C VAL A 387 -13.75 8.38 -0.96
N LEU A 388 -13.39 7.45 -1.84
CA LEU A 388 -14.26 6.88 -2.87
C LEU A 388 -14.74 5.51 -2.42
N VAL A 389 -16.04 5.25 -2.44
CA VAL A 389 -16.63 3.98 -2.00
C VAL A 389 -17.60 3.42 -3.04
N SER A 390 -17.62 2.10 -3.17
CA SER A 390 -18.63 1.39 -3.96
C SER A 390 -18.75 -0.05 -3.47
N GLY A 391 -19.97 -0.54 -3.34
CA GLY A 391 -20.26 -1.90 -2.92
C GLY A 391 -21.31 -1.98 -1.81
N PRO A 392 -21.94 -3.15 -1.64
CA PRO A 392 -23.14 -3.31 -0.81
C PRO A 392 -22.90 -3.14 0.69
N ASP A 393 -21.67 -3.24 1.17
CA ASP A 393 -21.32 -3.19 2.59
C ASP A 393 -20.53 -1.92 2.98
N VAL A 394 -20.30 -0.99 2.04
CA VAL A 394 -19.46 0.21 2.28
C VAL A 394 -20.02 1.51 1.66
N ASP A 395 -21.09 1.43 0.88
CA ASP A 395 -21.68 2.60 0.20
C ASP A 395 -22.13 3.70 1.18
N TYR A 396 -22.63 3.31 2.36
CA TYR A 396 -23.06 4.22 3.43
C TYR A 396 -21.96 5.21 3.89
N ILE A 397 -20.68 4.89 3.71
CA ILE A 397 -19.56 5.79 4.04
C ILE A 397 -19.60 7.04 3.14
N GLY A 398 -20.10 6.90 1.91
CA GLY A 398 -20.27 8.01 0.97
C GLY A 398 -21.30 9.04 1.41
N ASP A 399 -22.21 8.65 2.32
CA ASP A 399 -23.26 9.53 2.87
C ASP A 399 -22.77 10.34 4.10
N PHE A 400 -21.54 10.11 4.56
CA PHE A 400 -21.00 10.88 5.69
C PHE A 400 -20.85 12.35 5.34
N GLU A 401 -21.14 13.22 6.30
CA GLU A 401 -20.98 14.65 6.08
C GLU A 401 -19.50 15.02 6.05
N VAL A 402 -18.77 14.53 7.03
CA VAL A 402 -17.34 14.70 7.25
C VAL A 402 -16.76 13.39 7.81
N LEU A 403 -15.47 13.16 7.63
CA LEU A 403 -14.77 12.01 8.20
C LEU A 403 -13.36 12.38 8.64
N TRP A 404 -13.02 12.01 9.86
CA TRP A 404 -11.62 11.87 10.26
C TRP A 404 -11.06 10.63 9.58
N LEU A 405 -10.09 10.77 8.67
CA LEU A 405 -9.60 9.64 7.87
C LEU A 405 -9.08 8.49 8.76
N GLN A 406 -8.52 8.80 9.93
CA GLN A 406 -8.09 7.80 10.90
C GLN A 406 -9.22 6.86 11.36
N GLU A 407 -10.47 7.29 11.30
CA GLU A 407 -11.64 6.52 11.70
C GLU A 407 -12.15 5.60 10.59
N LEU A 408 -11.67 5.76 9.34
CA LEU A 408 -12.09 4.94 8.20
C LEU A 408 -11.99 3.44 8.48
N PHE A 409 -10.92 3.00 9.17
CA PHE A 409 -10.72 1.58 9.49
C PHE A 409 -11.64 1.07 10.61
N ASN A 410 -12.22 1.96 11.41
CA ASN A 410 -13.24 1.59 12.40
C ASN A 410 -14.57 1.25 11.69
N GLU A 411 -14.89 1.95 10.60
CA GLU A 411 -16.10 1.72 9.78
C GLU A 411 -16.05 0.37 9.03
N VAL A 412 -14.85 -0.16 8.78
CA VAL A 412 -14.66 -1.44 8.10
C VAL A 412 -14.09 -2.54 9.00
N GLN A 413 -14.25 -2.42 10.32
CA GLN A 413 -13.73 -3.40 11.29
C GLN A 413 -14.33 -4.81 11.13
N ASP A 414 -15.51 -4.92 10.51
CA ASP A 414 -16.17 -6.21 10.23
C ASP A 414 -15.44 -7.04 9.16
N PHE A 415 -14.53 -6.43 8.41
CA PHE A 415 -13.69 -7.11 7.43
C PHE A 415 -12.42 -7.69 8.09
N GLU A 416 -12.11 -8.97 7.85
CA GLU A 416 -10.94 -9.63 8.47
C GLU A 416 -9.60 -9.29 7.78
N PHE A 417 -8.99 -8.14 8.11
CA PHE A 417 -7.73 -7.67 7.52
C PHE A 417 -6.48 -8.54 7.77
N GLN A 418 -6.52 -9.44 8.74
CA GLN A 418 -5.38 -10.32 9.09
C GLN A 418 -5.57 -11.77 8.60
N GLN A 419 -6.66 -12.06 7.89
CA GLN A 419 -6.95 -13.40 7.45
C GLN A 419 -5.94 -13.85 6.38
N ASN A 420 -5.20 -14.91 6.69
CA ASN A 420 -4.37 -15.61 5.73
C ASN A 420 -5.10 -16.85 5.21
N PRO A 421 -4.81 -17.30 3.97
CA PRO A 421 -5.31 -18.57 3.48
C PRO A 421 -4.91 -19.69 4.44
N ALA A 422 -5.80 -20.66 4.67
CA ALA A 422 -5.45 -21.83 5.50
C ALA A 422 -4.25 -22.62 4.91
N ARG A 423 -4.16 -22.67 3.58
CA ARG A 423 -3.10 -23.36 2.83
C ARG A 423 -2.93 -22.78 1.43
N ASP A 424 -1.81 -23.11 0.77
CA ASP A 424 -1.69 -22.92 -0.67
C ASP A 424 -2.43 -24.03 -1.46
N LYS A 425 -2.69 -23.78 -2.74
CA LYS A 425 -3.36 -24.74 -3.62
C LYS A 425 -2.50 -25.98 -3.82
N HIS A 426 -3.11 -27.16 -3.67
CA HIS A 426 -2.51 -28.41 -4.13
C HIS A 426 -2.45 -28.39 -5.66
N TYR A 427 -1.52 -29.14 -6.25
CA TYR A 427 -1.59 -29.32 -7.71
C TYR A 427 -1.00 -30.64 -8.18
N LEU A 428 -1.53 -31.10 -9.30
CA LEU A 428 -0.99 -32.17 -10.13
C LEU A 428 -0.68 -31.61 -11.51
N SER A 429 0.52 -31.82 -12.03
CA SER A 429 0.90 -31.46 -13.40
C SER A 429 1.33 -32.70 -14.17
N SER A 430 0.88 -32.80 -15.43
CA SER A 430 1.31 -33.82 -16.38
C SER A 430 1.80 -33.14 -17.65
N ARG A 431 3.01 -33.49 -18.08
CA ARG A 431 3.70 -32.81 -19.18
C ARG A 431 4.41 -33.82 -20.05
N TYR A 432 4.29 -33.69 -21.35
CA TYR A 432 5.02 -34.52 -22.31
C TYR A 432 6.20 -33.76 -22.90
N ASN A 433 7.39 -34.36 -22.83
CA ASN A 433 8.64 -33.86 -23.38
C ASN A 433 8.87 -34.44 -24.77
N PHE A 434 8.74 -33.61 -25.80
CA PHE A 434 8.85 -34.03 -27.20
C PHE A 434 10.27 -34.45 -27.60
N ARG A 435 11.31 -33.91 -26.93
CA ARG A 435 12.71 -34.24 -27.25
C ARG A 435 13.13 -35.59 -26.70
N ARG A 436 12.65 -35.94 -25.51
CA ARG A 436 13.02 -37.17 -24.81
C ARG A 436 11.98 -38.28 -24.94
N ASN A 437 10.81 -37.98 -25.54
CA ASN A 437 9.68 -38.91 -25.64
C ASN A 437 9.30 -39.46 -24.24
N GLN A 438 9.18 -38.54 -23.28
CA GLN A 438 8.98 -38.82 -21.86
C GLN A 438 7.81 -38.02 -21.32
N THR A 439 7.05 -38.59 -20.39
CA THR A 439 6.02 -37.88 -19.63
C THR A 439 6.53 -37.56 -18.23
N HIS A 440 6.47 -36.31 -17.83
CA HIS A 440 6.80 -35.83 -16.50
C HIS A 440 5.53 -35.55 -15.71
N LEU A 441 5.40 -36.17 -14.55
CA LEU A 441 4.35 -35.88 -13.57
C LEU A 441 4.93 -35.11 -12.39
N THR A 442 4.20 -34.12 -11.88
CA THR A 442 4.53 -33.42 -10.64
C THR A 442 3.31 -33.40 -9.75
N ALA A 443 3.45 -33.92 -8.53
CA ALA A 443 2.46 -33.77 -7.48
C ALA A 443 2.98 -32.78 -6.43
N SER A 444 2.12 -31.87 -5.96
CA SER A 444 2.43 -30.92 -4.90
C SER A 444 1.25 -30.79 -3.93
N ILE A 445 1.57 -30.83 -2.65
CA ILE A 445 0.65 -30.63 -1.54
C ILE A 445 1.13 -29.47 -0.67
N SER A 446 0.17 -28.76 -0.08
CA SER A 446 0.41 -27.63 0.84
C SER A 446 -0.43 -27.88 2.08
N PRO A 447 0.12 -28.54 3.11
CA PRO A 447 -0.66 -28.84 4.31
C PRO A 447 -1.02 -27.57 5.09
N VAL A 448 -0.16 -26.55 5.03
CA VAL A 448 -0.35 -25.25 5.69
C VAL A 448 0.13 -24.11 4.79
N TYR A 449 -0.37 -22.91 5.04
CA TYR A 449 0.01 -21.70 4.32
C TYR A 449 1.53 -21.56 4.18
N ARG A 450 1.99 -21.14 2.99
CA ARG A 450 3.40 -20.92 2.64
C ARG A 450 4.28 -22.16 2.57
N THR A 451 3.73 -23.35 2.73
CA THR A 451 4.50 -24.60 2.58
C THR A 451 4.05 -25.35 1.34
N ASN A 452 5.00 -25.97 0.64
CA ASN A 452 4.71 -26.88 -0.46
C ASN A 452 5.67 -28.06 -0.42
N PHE A 453 5.13 -29.26 -0.42
CA PHE A 453 5.89 -30.50 -0.56
C PHE A 453 5.48 -31.17 -1.87
N GLY A 454 6.44 -31.72 -2.60
CA GLY A 454 6.13 -32.34 -3.87
C GLY A 454 7.16 -33.35 -4.34
N ALA A 455 6.77 -34.05 -5.39
CA ALA A 455 7.60 -35.03 -6.07
C ALA A 455 7.46 -34.86 -7.59
N ASP A 456 8.58 -35.02 -8.29
CA ASP A 456 8.64 -35.09 -9.75
C ASP A 456 8.94 -36.56 -10.16
N LEU A 457 8.16 -37.08 -11.10
CA LEU A 457 8.33 -38.42 -11.68
C LEU A 457 8.45 -38.33 -13.21
N THR A 458 9.27 -39.20 -13.80
CA THR A 458 9.39 -39.35 -15.25
C THR A 458 8.93 -40.73 -15.68
N PHE A 459 8.16 -40.80 -16.76
CA PHE A 459 7.75 -42.03 -17.45
C PHE A 459 8.36 -42.01 -18.84
N ASP A 460 9.04 -43.08 -19.21
CA ASP A 460 9.58 -43.23 -20.56
C ASP A 460 8.53 -43.72 -21.56
N SER A 461 8.96 -43.94 -22.81
CA SER A 461 8.08 -44.45 -23.87
C SER A 461 7.66 -45.91 -23.70
N SER A 462 8.33 -46.67 -22.82
CA SER A 462 8.00 -48.05 -22.46
C SER A 462 6.98 -48.12 -21.31
N GLY A 463 6.81 -47.01 -20.58
CA GLY A 463 5.93 -46.91 -19.41
C GLY A 463 6.66 -47.17 -18.09
N GLU A 464 7.97 -47.40 -18.12
CA GLU A 464 8.80 -47.45 -16.91
C GLU A 464 8.89 -46.05 -16.29
N TYR A 465 8.88 -46.00 -14.96
CA TYR A 465 8.91 -44.76 -14.21
C TYR A 465 10.18 -44.63 -13.35
N SER A 466 10.66 -43.40 -13.22
CA SER A 466 11.71 -43.02 -12.27
C SER A 466 11.22 -41.90 -11.36
N PHE A 467 11.58 -41.98 -10.07
CA PHE A 467 11.53 -40.81 -9.21
C PHE A 467 12.66 -39.88 -9.60
N ASP A 468 12.35 -38.62 -9.86
CA ASP A 468 13.37 -37.64 -10.20
C ASP A 468 13.78 -36.87 -8.96
N THR A 469 12.82 -36.23 -8.30
CA THR A 469 13.10 -35.43 -7.11
C THR A 469 11.93 -35.49 -6.12
N VAL A 470 12.26 -35.35 -4.83
CA VAL A 470 11.30 -35.05 -3.76
C VAL A 470 11.77 -33.78 -3.07
N TRP A 471 10.87 -32.84 -2.79
CA TRP A 471 11.25 -31.51 -2.30
C TRP A 471 10.21 -30.93 -1.34
N GLY A 472 10.68 -30.08 -0.44
CA GLY A 472 9.89 -29.19 0.40
C GLY A 472 10.33 -27.74 0.17
N ARG A 473 9.38 -26.83 0.00
CA ARG A 473 9.61 -25.40 -0.25
C ARG A 473 8.77 -24.54 0.69
N TYR A 474 9.33 -23.40 1.05
CA TYR A 474 8.70 -22.35 1.81
C TYR A 474 8.63 -21.06 0.99
N ASP A 475 7.49 -20.36 1.05
CA ASP A 475 7.29 -19.07 0.39
C ASP A 475 7.99 -17.97 1.19
N LEU A 476 9.15 -17.51 0.69
CA LEU A 476 9.94 -16.44 1.29
C LEU A 476 9.33 -15.07 1.01
N TYR A 477 8.89 -14.83 -0.23
CA TYR A 477 8.39 -13.53 -0.66
C TYR A 477 7.20 -13.68 -1.61
N ARG A 478 6.16 -12.86 -1.40
CA ARG A 478 4.98 -12.78 -2.27
C ARG A 478 4.61 -11.32 -2.47
N SER A 479 4.40 -10.94 -3.72
CA SER A 479 3.73 -9.71 -4.12
C SER A 479 2.57 -10.01 -5.05
N TYR A 480 1.92 -8.97 -5.57
CA TYR A 480 0.91 -9.10 -6.62
C TYR A 480 1.44 -9.68 -7.94
N LEU A 481 2.73 -9.49 -8.25
CA LEU A 481 3.34 -9.95 -9.50
C LEU A 481 4.30 -11.12 -9.31
N THR A 482 5.02 -11.17 -8.20
CA THR A 482 6.09 -12.14 -8.01
C THR A 482 5.89 -13.01 -6.78
N ARG A 483 6.40 -14.23 -6.84
CA ARG A 483 6.49 -15.14 -5.69
C ARG A 483 7.84 -15.85 -5.69
N LEU A 484 8.50 -15.89 -4.54
CA LEU A 484 9.79 -16.54 -4.34
C LEU A 484 9.66 -17.66 -3.31
N TRP A 485 10.03 -18.85 -3.74
CA TRP A 485 10.05 -20.06 -2.94
C TRP A 485 11.48 -20.54 -2.76
N PHE A 486 11.84 -20.92 -1.55
CA PHE A 486 13.12 -21.54 -1.24
C PHE A 486 12.89 -22.87 -0.54
N GLY A 487 13.72 -23.86 -0.83
CA GLY A 487 13.53 -25.17 -0.27
C GLY A 487 14.71 -26.09 -0.45
N ALA A 488 14.52 -27.32 0.01
CA ALA A 488 15.47 -28.40 -0.11
C ALA A 488 14.77 -29.67 -0.59
N GLY A 489 15.55 -30.60 -1.11
CA GLY A 489 15.04 -31.86 -1.61
C GLY A 489 16.12 -32.89 -1.80
N ILE A 490 15.73 -34.00 -2.41
CA ILE A 490 16.60 -35.11 -2.77
C ILE A 490 16.42 -35.35 -4.26
N ASP A 491 17.54 -35.44 -4.99
CA ASP A 491 17.60 -35.78 -6.41
C ASP A 491 18.05 -37.23 -6.58
N PHE A 492 17.23 -38.01 -7.27
CA PHE A 492 17.41 -39.44 -7.53
C PHE A 492 17.85 -39.72 -8.98
N ARG A 493 18.06 -38.69 -9.80
CA ARG A 493 18.47 -38.85 -11.21
C ARG A 493 19.95 -39.23 -11.39
N LYS A 494 20.75 -39.06 -10.34
CA LYS A 494 22.18 -39.42 -10.32
C LYS A 494 22.36 -40.78 -9.63
N GLU A 495 23.44 -41.49 -9.97
CA GLU A 495 23.76 -42.80 -9.36
C GLU A 495 23.87 -42.68 -7.83
N ASP A 496 24.39 -41.55 -7.34
CA ASP A 496 24.33 -41.17 -5.94
C ASP A 496 23.09 -40.30 -5.67
N THR A 497 22.37 -40.64 -4.60
CA THR A 497 21.27 -39.80 -4.08
C THR A 497 21.86 -38.53 -3.45
N VAL A 498 21.55 -37.35 -4.02
CA VAL A 498 22.16 -36.09 -3.60
C VAL A 498 21.09 -35.14 -3.03
N GLY A 499 21.40 -34.55 -1.88
CA GLY A 499 20.60 -33.45 -1.33
C GLY A 499 20.73 -32.19 -2.19
N VAL A 500 19.62 -31.53 -2.47
CA VAL A 500 19.57 -30.33 -3.31
C VAL A 500 18.92 -29.16 -2.59
N LEU A 501 19.43 -27.94 -2.83
CA LEU A 501 18.72 -26.71 -2.50
C LEU A 501 18.01 -26.20 -3.75
N SER A 502 16.79 -25.72 -3.61
CA SER A 502 15.94 -25.27 -4.71
C SER A 502 15.41 -23.87 -4.49
N LEU A 503 15.59 -23.02 -5.50
CA LEU A 503 14.96 -21.71 -5.61
C LEU A 503 13.92 -21.76 -6.73
N LYS A 504 12.70 -21.29 -6.46
CA LYS A 504 11.64 -21.17 -7.45
C LYS A 504 11.08 -19.76 -7.43
N HIS A 505 11.20 -19.06 -8.55
CA HIS A 505 10.63 -17.75 -8.79
C HIS A 505 9.42 -17.86 -9.72
N GLU A 506 8.33 -17.20 -9.38
CA GLU A 506 7.12 -17.10 -10.19
C GLU A 506 6.83 -15.64 -10.50
N LEU A 507 6.58 -15.32 -11.76
CA LEU A 507 6.06 -14.03 -12.22
C LEU A 507 4.68 -14.28 -12.81
N ARG A 508 3.67 -13.54 -12.36
CA ARG A 508 2.28 -13.66 -12.80
C ARG A 508 1.77 -12.34 -13.34
N ILE A 509 1.13 -12.39 -14.50
CA ILE A 509 0.34 -11.30 -15.05
C ILE A 509 -0.99 -11.91 -15.53
N ARG A 510 -2.06 -11.64 -14.79
CA ARG A 510 -3.38 -12.22 -14.94
C ARG A 510 -3.32 -13.75 -15.02
N ARG A 511 -3.70 -14.28 -16.18
CA ARG A 511 -3.74 -15.71 -16.50
C ARG A 511 -2.38 -16.25 -16.93
N PHE A 512 -1.41 -15.39 -17.22
CA PHE A 512 -0.06 -15.80 -17.61
C PHE A 512 0.83 -15.95 -16.39
N THR A 513 1.67 -16.97 -16.39
CA THR A 513 2.69 -17.17 -15.36
C THR A 513 4.00 -17.63 -16.00
N ALA A 514 5.11 -16.99 -15.68
CA ALA A 514 6.45 -17.52 -15.95
C ALA A 514 7.04 -18.04 -14.65
N ARG A 515 7.56 -19.26 -14.64
CA ARG A 515 8.18 -19.87 -13.46
C ARG A 515 9.57 -20.37 -13.79
N THR A 516 10.54 -19.96 -12.99
CA THR A 516 11.92 -20.44 -13.07
C THR A 516 12.23 -21.22 -11.82
N THR A 517 12.68 -22.46 -11.96
CA THR A 517 13.20 -23.30 -10.88
C THR A 517 14.67 -23.57 -11.12
N LEU A 518 15.49 -23.30 -10.11
CA LEU A 518 16.91 -23.56 -10.05
C LEU A 518 17.18 -24.50 -8.88
N ASP A 519 18.13 -25.43 -9.04
CA ASP A 519 18.65 -26.19 -7.91
C ASP A 519 20.16 -26.45 -8.01
N THR A 520 20.75 -26.86 -6.88
CA THR A 520 22.19 -27.11 -6.76
C THR A 520 22.67 -28.37 -7.51
N SER A 521 21.76 -29.19 -8.04
CA SER A 521 22.14 -30.31 -8.92
C SER A 521 22.57 -29.86 -10.32
N GLY A 522 22.30 -28.59 -10.64
CA GLY A 522 22.42 -28.00 -11.97
C GLY A 522 21.13 -28.06 -12.78
N PHE A 523 20.00 -28.46 -12.17
CA PHE A 523 18.72 -28.50 -12.88
C PHE A 523 18.07 -27.12 -12.95
N HIS A 524 17.75 -26.74 -14.18
CA HIS A 524 17.08 -25.50 -14.52
C HIS A 524 15.78 -25.80 -15.28
N ARG A 525 14.67 -25.23 -14.80
CA ARG A 525 13.36 -25.37 -15.44
C ARG A 525 12.68 -24.01 -15.58
N LEU A 526 12.38 -23.65 -16.82
CA LEU A 526 11.52 -22.53 -17.18
C LEU A 526 10.16 -23.06 -17.65
N THR A 527 9.09 -22.61 -17.02
CA THR A 527 7.71 -22.99 -17.34
C THR A 527 6.86 -21.74 -17.61
N PHE A 528 6.24 -21.67 -18.77
CA PHE A 528 5.19 -20.71 -19.07
C PHE A 528 3.83 -21.36 -18.88
N GLY A 529 2.95 -20.71 -18.13
CA GLY A 529 1.59 -21.16 -17.85
C GLY A 529 0.56 -20.19 -18.39
N TYR A 530 -0.54 -20.72 -18.94
CA TYR A 530 -1.76 -19.97 -19.22
C TYR A 530 -2.93 -20.61 -18.49
N ARG A 531 -3.52 -19.88 -17.54
CA ARG A 531 -4.65 -20.32 -16.73
C ARG A 531 -5.94 -20.24 -17.55
N ILE A 532 -6.50 -21.41 -17.87
CA ILE A 532 -7.74 -21.57 -18.64
C ILE A 532 -8.94 -21.37 -17.71
N THR A 533 -8.90 -21.98 -16.53
CA THR A 533 -9.90 -21.87 -15.46
C THR A 533 -9.20 -21.72 -14.11
N PRO A 534 -9.89 -21.37 -13.01
CA PRO A 534 -9.28 -21.32 -11.68
C PRO A 534 -8.52 -22.59 -11.29
N HIS A 535 -8.92 -23.75 -11.84
CA HIS A 535 -8.34 -25.05 -11.54
C HIS A 535 -7.45 -25.62 -12.64
N LEU A 536 -7.42 -25.07 -13.86
CA LEU A 536 -6.70 -25.64 -15.00
C LEU A 536 -5.74 -24.65 -15.65
N THR A 537 -4.47 -25.04 -15.77
CA THR A 537 -3.42 -24.27 -16.44
C THR A 537 -2.78 -25.10 -17.55
N ALA A 538 -2.65 -24.56 -18.76
CA ALA A 538 -1.80 -25.13 -19.80
C ALA A 538 -0.34 -24.70 -19.57
N GLU A 539 0.62 -25.60 -19.73
CA GLU A 539 2.02 -25.36 -19.40
C GLU A 539 2.96 -25.70 -20.57
N LEU A 540 3.84 -24.76 -20.93
CA LEU A 540 4.96 -24.96 -21.84
C LEU A 540 6.27 -24.96 -21.04
N ASN A 541 7.08 -26.00 -21.16
CA ASN A 541 8.27 -26.23 -20.35
C ASN A 541 9.53 -26.25 -21.23
N ASN A 542 10.49 -25.38 -20.94
CA ASN A 542 11.77 -25.25 -21.65
C ASN A 542 11.63 -25.23 -23.19
N PHE A 543 10.47 -24.82 -23.73
CA PHE A 543 10.11 -24.96 -25.15
C PHE A 543 10.26 -26.37 -25.74
N THR A 544 10.25 -27.40 -24.88
CA THR A 544 10.50 -28.80 -25.24
C THR A 544 9.44 -29.75 -24.72
N GLY A 545 8.52 -29.28 -23.87
CA GLY A 545 7.38 -30.05 -23.44
C GLY A 545 6.13 -29.22 -23.21
N PHE A 546 4.98 -29.85 -23.37
CA PHE A 546 3.66 -29.26 -23.17
C PHE A 546 2.83 -30.13 -22.23
N GLY A 547 1.97 -29.51 -21.43
CA GLY A 547 1.14 -30.23 -20.48
C GLY A 547 0.09 -29.39 -19.83
N PHE A 548 -0.51 -29.95 -18.79
CA PHE A 548 -1.53 -29.29 -17.99
C PHE A 548 -1.23 -29.45 -16.51
N ARG A 549 -1.55 -28.42 -15.74
CA ARG A 549 -1.58 -28.42 -14.28
C ARG A 549 -3.00 -28.20 -13.80
N PHE A 550 -3.43 -29.08 -12.90
CA PHE A 550 -4.68 -29.01 -12.18
C PHE A 550 -4.43 -28.54 -10.75
N SER A 551 -5.15 -27.53 -10.27
CA SER A 551 -4.99 -26.92 -8.95
C SER A 551 -6.26 -27.03 -8.09
N LEU A 552 -6.08 -27.39 -6.82
CA LEU A 552 -7.14 -27.71 -5.85
C LEU A 552 -7.01 -26.94 -4.54
#